data_AF-A0AAV7YXE4-F1
#
_entry.id   AF-A0AAV7YXE4-F1
#
_cell.length_a   1.000
_cell.length_b   1.000
_cell.length_c   1.000
_cell.angle_alpha   90.00
_cell.angle_beta   90.00
_cell.angle_gamma   90.00
#
_symmetry.space_group_name_H-M   'P 1'
#
loop_
_entity.id
_entity.type
_entity.pdbx_description
1 polymer ?
#
loop_
_entity_poly.entity_id
_entity_poly.type
_entity_poly.pdbx_seq_one_letter_code
_entity_poly.pdbx_strand_id
1 'polypeptide(L)'
;MTNLATQVQEYFLGLGLNLKTEWLKVQLDNSQNISNLSVDEVAERIFNIILISDLRTISSGTLPQNCGQLIEKELTQKTVLQVNLMVNIGENYEKREKETTHRVLKFLLTDGVQEVWGMEYQRIPKIKIEDNKNIPGFKILVDHVEIRRGLFLLSPKNCEVLGGYVQALKEERIKKQKQQQQQQQQQQQQQQPQLQQQQQQLQGQQQQQQQQQQQQQQQQQPQPQQQQQLQLQQQKRSQKFSQN
;
A
#
# COMPACT_ATOMS: atom_id res chain seq x y z
N MET A 1 8.03 19.34 42.11
CA MET A 1 7.58 19.00 40.74
C MET A 1 8.57 19.47 39.67
N THR A 2 9.15 20.68 39.76
CA THR A 2 10.10 21.23 38.77
C THR A 2 11.36 20.37 38.55
N ASN A 3 11.90 19.75 39.60
CA ASN A 3 13.07 18.86 39.50
C ASN A 3 12.73 17.56 38.74
N LEU A 4 11.67 16.85 39.15
CA LEU A 4 11.25 15.61 38.48
C LEU A 4 10.91 15.82 36.99
N ALA A 5 10.20 16.90 36.65
CA ALA A 5 9.91 17.22 35.26
C ALA A 5 11.18 17.42 34.42
N THR A 6 12.21 18.03 35.02
CA THR A 6 13.52 18.21 34.37
C THR A 6 14.24 16.87 34.19
N GLN A 7 14.25 16.01 35.22
CA GLN A 7 14.87 14.68 35.13
C GLN A 7 14.20 13.79 34.08
N VAL A 8 12.87 13.80 34.01
CA VAL A 8 12.12 13.05 32.99
C VAL A 8 12.35 13.65 31.59
N GLN A 9 12.45 14.97 31.46
CA GLN A 9 12.82 15.60 30.19
C GLN A 9 14.22 15.18 29.74
N GLU A 10 15.21 15.21 30.62
CA GLU A 10 16.59 14.80 30.34
C GLU A 10 16.67 13.32 29.96
N TYR A 11 15.89 12.46 30.63
CA TYR A 11 15.75 11.05 30.27
C TYR A 11 15.32 10.89 28.80
N PHE A 12 14.24 11.57 28.39
CA PHE A 12 13.76 11.47 27.00
C PHE A 12 14.68 12.15 25.98
N LEU A 13 15.35 13.24 26.36
CA LEU A 13 16.36 13.88 25.52
C LEU A 13 17.51 12.90 25.22
N GLY A 14 17.95 12.12 26.21
CA GLY A 14 18.94 11.05 26.05
C GLY A 14 18.49 9.93 25.09
N LEU A 15 17.18 9.74 24.96
CA LEU A 15 16.57 8.80 24.00
C LEU A 15 16.29 9.43 22.63
N GLY A 16 16.63 10.71 22.42
CA GLY A 16 16.41 11.40 21.16
C GLY A 16 15.00 11.98 20.99
N LEU A 17 14.30 12.25 22.08
CA LEU A 17 12.97 12.87 22.09
C LEU A 17 12.97 14.13 22.97
N ASN A 18 12.61 15.26 22.37
CA ASN A 18 12.48 16.52 23.09
C ASN A 18 11.01 16.84 23.31
N LEU A 19 10.47 16.55 24.49
CA LEU A 19 9.06 16.81 24.79
C LEU A 19 8.81 18.30 25.02
N LYS A 20 7.60 18.77 24.71
CA LYS A 20 7.12 20.09 25.09
C LYS A 20 6.97 20.18 26.60
N THR A 21 7.59 21.19 27.20
CA THR A 21 7.62 21.38 28.65
C THR A 21 6.22 21.47 29.27
N GLU A 22 5.32 22.21 28.63
CA GLU A 22 3.94 22.36 29.07
C GLU A 22 3.15 21.06 28.99
N TRP A 23 3.38 20.27 27.94
CA TRP A 23 2.73 18.97 27.79
C TRP A 23 3.20 18.00 28.88
N LEU A 24 4.50 17.92 29.12
CA LEU A 24 5.07 17.04 30.13
C LEU A 24 4.56 17.40 31.54
N LYS A 25 4.52 18.69 31.87
CA LYS A 25 3.94 19.16 33.15
C LYS A 25 2.50 18.70 33.33
N VAL A 26 1.66 18.85 32.30
CA VAL A 26 0.26 18.37 32.35
C VAL A 26 0.18 16.86 32.60
N GLN A 27 1.04 16.05 31.97
CA GLN A 27 1.04 14.60 32.22
C GLN A 27 1.47 14.28 33.66
N LEU A 28 2.47 14.98 34.18
CA LEU A 28 2.95 14.79 35.55
C LEU A 28 1.94 15.27 36.60
N ASP A 29 1.19 16.34 36.34
CA ASP A 29 0.18 16.83 37.26
C ASP A 29 -1.05 15.90 37.30
N ASN A 30 -1.36 15.25 36.17
CA ASN A 30 -2.51 14.34 36.06
C ASN A 30 -2.24 12.92 36.54
N SER A 31 -0.98 12.49 36.69
CA SER A 31 -0.74 11.09 37.08
C SER A 31 -0.75 10.90 38.59
N GLN A 32 -1.51 9.92 39.04
CA GLN A 32 -1.62 9.59 40.45
C GLN A 32 -0.33 8.94 40.98
N ASN A 33 0.01 9.28 42.24
CA ASN A 33 1.12 8.70 43.00
C ASN A 33 2.52 8.93 42.41
N ILE A 34 2.73 9.95 41.57
CA ILE A 34 4.05 10.25 40.98
C ILE A 34 5.13 10.51 42.04
N SER A 35 4.78 11.13 43.17
CA SER A 35 5.73 11.48 44.22
C SER A 35 6.48 10.29 44.82
N ASN A 36 5.95 9.07 44.67
CA ASN A 36 6.51 7.85 45.24
C ASN A 36 7.26 7.00 44.21
N LEU A 37 7.35 7.45 42.96
CA LEU A 37 7.96 6.72 41.86
C LEU A 37 9.36 7.23 41.55
N SER A 38 10.22 6.32 41.09
CA SER A 38 11.49 6.65 40.46
C SER A 38 11.29 7.35 39.11
N VAL A 39 12.35 8.01 38.62
CA VAL A 39 12.35 8.63 37.28
C VAL A 39 12.05 7.61 36.19
N ASP A 40 12.59 6.39 36.30
CA ASP A 40 12.38 5.32 35.33
C ASP A 40 10.92 4.86 35.28
N GLU A 41 10.27 4.67 36.43
CA GLU A 41 8.84 4.30 36.49
C GLU A 41 7.94 5.40 35.94
N VAL A 42 8.28 6.67 36.18
CA VAL A 42 7.55 7.81 35.60
C VAL A 42 7.79 7.85 34.08
N ALA A 43 9.03 7.68 33.64
CA ALA A 43 9.37 7.66 32.22
C ALA A 43 8.65 6.51 31.48
N GLU A 44 8.54 5.33 32.07
CA GLU A 44 7.82 4.20 31.47
C GLU A 44 6.32 4.52 31.27
N ARG A 45 5.69 5.18 32.23
CA ARG A 45 4.30 5.65 32.10
C ARG A 45 4.16 6.71 31.00
N ILE A 46 5.04 7.69 30.98
CA ILE A 46 5.04 8.75 29.96
C ILE A 46 5.31 8.17 28.57
N PHE A 47 6.20 7.17 28.46
CA PHE A 47 6.52 6.49 27.22
C PHE A 47 5.29 5.79 26.61
N ASN A 48 4.47 5.13 27.43
CA ASN A 48 3.22 4.54 26.97
C ASN A 48 2.25 5.58 26.37
N ILE A 49 2.21 6.78 26.94
CA ILE A 49 1.40 7.90 26.41
C ILE A 49 2.02 8.42 25.10
N ILE A 50 3.34 8.54 25.02
CA ILE A 50 4.08 8.95 23.80
C ILE A 50 3.78 8.01 22.64
N LEU A 51 3.77 6.69 22.87
CA LEU A 51 3.53 5.69 21.83
C LEU A 51 2.20 5.91 21.10
N ILE A 52 1.16 6.35 21.83
CA ILE A 52 -0.17 6.61 21.27
C ILE A 52 -0.45 8.08 20.90
N SER A 53 0.49 8.98 21.19
CA SER A 53 0.35 10.42 20.94
C SER A 53 0.92 10.81 19.59
N ASP A 54 0.41 11.88 19.00
CA ASP A 54 0.98 12.50 17.80
C ASP A 54 2.17 13.38 18.20
N LEU A 55 3.37 13.13 17.66
CA LEU A 55 4.55 13.93 17.99
C LEU A 55 4.36 15.43 17.71
N ARG A 56 3.50 15.81 16.75
CA ARG A 56 3.22 17.22 16.47
C ARG A 56 2.57 17.95 17.65
N THR A 57 1.83 17.22 18.48
CA THR A 57 1.19 17.81 19.66
C THR A 57 2.13 17.82 20.86
N ILE A 58 3.06 16.87 20.98
CA ILE A 58 3.84 16.64 22.21
C ILE A 58 5.34 16.95 22.13
N SER A 59 5.92 17.05 20.93
CA SER A 59 7.37 17.16 20.72
C SER A 59 7.77 18.56 20.26
N SER A 60 8.92 19.02 20.74
CA SER A 60 9.61 20.25 20.36
C SER A 60 10.63 20.03 19.23
N GLY A 61 10.73 18.80 18.71
CA GLY A 61 11.64 18.43 17.63
C GLY A 61 13.08 18.19 18.09
N THR A 62 13.78 17.36 17.33
CA THR A 62 15.18 16.95 17.59
C THR A 62 16.00 16.88 16.30
N LEU A 63 15.37 16.93 15.13
CA LEU A 63 16.10 16.97 13.87
C LEU A 63 16.71 18.35 13.65
N PRO A 64 17.93 18.41 13.06
CA PRO A 64 18.45 19.64 12.51
C PRO A 64 17.48 20.23 11.48
N GLN A 65 17.42 21.56 11.42
CA GLN A 65 16.58 22.24 10.43
C GLN A 65 17.00 21.86 9.01
N ASN A 66 16.01 21.84 8.10
CA ASN A 66 16.21 21.63 6.66
C ASN A 66 16.87 20.28 6.30
N CYS A 67 16.68 19.23 7.11
CA CYS A 67 17.22 17.90 6.80
C CYS A 67 16.80 17.38 5.41
N GLY A 68 15.60 17.72 4.95
CA GLY A 68 15.10 17.37 3.61
C GLY A 68 15.82 18.05 2.45
N GLN A 69 16.67 19.05 2.70
CA GLN A 69 17.44 19.77 1.68
C GLN A 69 18.91 19.35 1.64
N LEU A 70 19.33 18.48 2.56
CA LEU A 70 20.72 18.03 2.66
C LEU A 70 21.09 17.12 1.49
N ILE A 71 22.25 17.38 0.86
CA ILE A 71 22.74 16.57 -0.25
C ILE A 71 23.34 15.27 0.27
N GLU A 72 24.25 15.36 1.23
CA GLU A 72 24.91 14.21 1.86
C GLU A 72 25.31 14.60 3.29
N LYS A 73 24.82 13.88 4.28
CA LYS A 73 25.12 14.11 5.70
C LYS A 73 24.83 12.85 6.50
N GLU A 74 25.58 12.60 7.56
CA GLU A 74 25.20 11.63 8.60
C GLU A 74 24.55 12.35 9.79
N LEU A 75 23.41 11.83 10.22
CA LEU A 75 22.74 12.26 11.44
C LEU A 75 23.33 11.49 12.62
N THR A 76 24.27 12.10 13.35
CA THR A 76 25.02 11.40 14.41
C THR A 76 24.24 11.23 15.71
N GLN A 77 23.18 12.01 15.92
CA GLN A 77 22.38 11.88 17.14
C GLN A 77 21.22 10.88 16.98
N LYS A 78 20.90 10.20 18.08
CA LYS A 78 19.69 9.42 18.24
C LYS A 78 18.46 10.30 18.12
N THR A 79 17.43 9.82 17.44
CA THR A 79 16.19 10.59 17.28
C THR A 79 14.99 9.66 17.19
N VAL A 80 13.96 9.93 18.01
CA VAL A 80 12.66 9.27 17.88
C VAL A 80 11.83 10.00 16.82
N LEU A 81 11.35 9.25 15.83
CA LEU A 81 10.49 9.76 14.76
C LEU A 81 9.15 9.03 14.75
N GLN A 82 8.12 9.74 14.33
CA GLN A 82 6.80 9.18 14.02
C GLN A 82 6.68 8.92 12.53
N VAL A 83 6.17 7.75 12.18
CA VAL A 83 5.89 7.36 10.79
C VAL A 83 4.46 7.75 10.43
N ASN A 84 4.29 8.87 9.72
CA ASN A 84 2.97 9.36 9.28
C ASN A 84 2.42 8.55 8.09
N LEU A 85 3.31 8.11 7.20
CA LEU A 85 2.96 7.35 6.00
C LEU A 85 4.03 6.29 5.72
N MET A 86 3.60 5.11 5.30
CA MET A 86 4.45 4.03 4.83
C MET A 86 3.85 3.43 3.55
N VAL A 87 4.65 3.34 2.49
CA VAL A 87 4.21 2.87 1.17
C VAL A 87 5.28 1.99 0.53
N ASN A 88 4.90 0.85 -0.03
CA ASN A 88 5.81 0.06 -0.88
C ASN A 88 5.90 0.68 -2.27
N ILE A 89 7.04 1.31 -2.57
CA ILE A 89 7.31 1.95 -3.86
C ILE A 89 7.98 1.01 -4.87
N GLY A 90 8.35 -0.20 -4.45
CA GLY A 90 8.83 -1.25 -5.36
C GLY A 90 7.73 -1.96 -6.13
N GLU A 91 6.46 -1.63 -5.85
CA GLU A 91 5.29 -2.23 -6.47
C GLU A 91 4.37 -1.18 -7.13
N ASN A 92 3.52 -1.66 -8.04
CA ASN A 92 2.47 -0.84 -8.64
C ASN A 92 1.42 -0.42 -7.58
N TYR A 93 0.60 0.58 -7.92
CA TYR A 93 -0.38 1.18 -7.01
C TYR A 93 -1.25 0.15 -6.27
N GLU A 94 -1.70 -0.88 -6.98
CA GLU A 94 -2.59 -1.93 -6.46
C GLU A 94 -1.94 -2.84 -5.40
N LYS A 95 -0.61 -2.95 -5.40
CA LYS A 95 0.15 -3.84 -4.51
C LYS A 95 0.95 -3.09 -3.45
N ARG A 96 0.87 -1.76 -3.40
CA ARG A 96 1.66 -0.94 -2.45
C ARG A 96 1.34 -1.19 -0.97
N GLU A 97 0.16 -1.74 -0.70
CA GLU A 97 -0.28 -2.11 0.65
C GLU A 97 -0.08 -3.60 0.96
N LYS A 98 0.65 -4.33 0.11
CA LYS A 98 0.92 -5.76 0.28
C LYS A 98 2.39 -6.02 0.53
N GLU A 99 2.68 -7.05 1.31
CA GLU A 99 4.03 -7.55 1.47
C GLU A 99 4.46 -8.32 0.21
N THR A 100 5.56 -7.89 -0.42
CA THR A 100 6.05 -8.49 -1.67
C THR A 100 7.56 -8.74 -1.66
N THR A 101 8.02 -9.53 -2.63
CA THR A 101 9.45 -9.82 -2.84
C THR A 101 10.23 -8.60 -3.34
N HIS A 102 9.59 -7.69 -4.09
CA HIS A 102 10.18 -6.45 -4.59
C HIS A 102 10.01 -5.27 -3.63
N ARG A 103 9.75 -5.54 -2.34
CA ARG A 103 9.50 -4.50 -1.35
C ARG A 103 10.64 -3.49 -1.30
N VAL A 104 10.25 -2.22 -1.44
CA VAL A 104 11.05 -1.04 -1.09
C VAL A 104 10.11 -0.07 -0.40
N LEU A 105 10.28 0.14 0.90
CA LEU A 105 9.42 1.07 1.63
C LEU A 105 9.92 2.51 1.54
N LYS A 106 8.97 3.43 1.37
CA LYS A 106 9.15 4.86 1.55
C LYS A 106 8.32 5.32 2.74
N PHE A 107 8.91 6.16 3.58
CA PHE A 107 8.31 6.64 4.82
C PHE A 107 8.22 8.16 4.83
N LEU A 108 7.08 8.70 5.24
CA LEU A 108 6.99 10.09 5.71
C LEU A 108 7.17 10.08 7.22
N LEU A 109 8.24 10.73 7.68
CA LEU A 109 8.66 10.76 9.08
C LEU A 109 8.49 12.17 9.64
N THR A 110 8.25 12.30 10.93
CA THR A 110 8.27 13.59 11.63
C THR A 110 8.84 13.46 13.03
N ASP A 111 9.56 14.48 13.48
CA ASP A 111 9.97 14.66 14.88
C ASP A 111 8.96 15.52 15.68
N GLY A 112 7.83 15.88 15.05
CA GLY A 112 6.80 16.77 15.59
C GLY A 112 6.90 18.21 15.08
N VAL A 113 8.03 18.62 14.50
CA VAL A 113 8.24 19.99 14.00
C VAL A 113 8.38 20.01 12.48
N GLN A 114 9.19 19.12 11.91
CA GLN A 114 9.37 19.03 10.47
C GLN A 114 9.01 17.63 9.96
N GLU A 115 8.72 17.55 8.66
CA GLU A 115 8.54 16.29 7.95
C GLU A 115 9.75 15.99 7.07
N VAL A 116 10.19 14.74 7.07
CA VAL A 116 11.30 14.25 6.25
C VAL A 116 10.93 12.93 5.60
N TRP A 117 11.55 12.63 4.48
CA TRP A 117 11.34 11.36 3.79
C TRP A 117 12.44 10.36 4.17
N GLY A 118 12.02 9.13 4.46
CA GLY A 118 12.91 7.98 4.61
C GLY A 118 12.68 6.94 3.53
N MET A 119 13.72 6.16 3.26
CA MET A 119 13.67 5.00 2.38
C MET A 119 14.27 3.80 3.09
N GLU A 120 13.64 2.65 2.93
CA GLU A 120 14.21 1.36 3.30
C GLU A 120 15.37 1.05 2.34
N TYR A 121 16.58 1.45 2.74
CA TYR A 121 17.81 1.20 1.99
C TYR A 121 18.23 -0.27 2.11
N GLN A 122 18.02 -0.86 3.28
CA GLN A 122 18.10 -2.31 3.50
C GLN A 122 16.83 -2.78 4.16
N ARG A 123 16.34 -3.96 3.78
CA ARG A 123 15.09 -4.53 4.33
C ARG A 123 15.13 -4.58 5.85
N ILE A 124 14.15 -3.95 6.50
CA ILE A 124 13.97 -3.91 7.96
C ILE A 124 12.92 -4.96 8.36
N PRO A 125 13.33 -6.15 8.84
CA PRO A 125 12.38 -7.26 9.03
C PRO A 125 11.30 -6.99 10.08
N LYS A 126 11.59 -6.11 11.06
CA LYS A 126 10.67 -5.68 12.12
C LYS A 126 9.52 -4.82 11.60
N ILE A 127 9.68 -4.18 10.43
CA ILE A 127 8.62 -3.42 9.77
C ILE A 127 7.96 -4.34 8.74
N LYS A 128 6.63 -4.43 8.76
CA LYS A 128 5.80 -5.25 7.88
C LYS A 128 4.60 -4.43 7.44
N ILE A 129 4.24 -4.50 6.16
CA ILE A 129 3.17 -3.66 5.60
C ILE A 129 1.79 -4.03 6.18
N GLU A 130 1.57 -5.31 6.41
CA GLU A 130 0.28 -5.88 6.84
C GLU A 130 0.19 -6.14 8.35
N ASP A 131 1.17 -5.68 9.13
CA ASP A 131 1.19 -5.89 10.58
C ASP A 131 0.38 -4.82 11.31
N ASN A 132 -0.50 -5.27 12.21
CA ASN A 132 -1.31 -4.44 13.10
C ASN A 132 -0.47 -3.53 14.02
N LYS A 133 0.84 -3.75 14.12
CA LYS A 133 1.78 -2.88 14.85
C LYS A 133 2.33 -1.72 14.02
N ASN A 134 2.27 -1.78 12.68
CA ASN A 134 2.77 -0.73 11.78
C ASN A 134 1.63 0.15 11.26
N ILE A 135 0.68 0.44 12.14
CA ILE A 135 -0.39 1.39 11.89
C ILE A 135 0.22 2.80 11.82
N PRO A 136 -0.19 3.67 10.87
CA PRO A 136 0.27 5.04 10.82
C PRO A 136 0.30 5.74 12.18
N GLY A 137 1.41 6.42 12.44
CA GLY A 137 1.72 7.05 13.72
C GLY A 137 2.59 6.23 14.66
N PHE A 138 3.01 5.01 14.27
CA PHE A 138 3.99 4.26 15.05
C PHE A 138 5.33 5.00 15.15
N LYS A 139 6.07 4.73 16.22
CA LYS A 139 7.33 5.37 16.57
C LYS A 139 8.50 4.47 16.19
N ILE A 140 9.56 5.09 15.70
CA ILE A 140 10.86 4.46 15.44
C ILE A 140 11.95 5.27 16.12
N LEU A 141 13.00 4.60 16.57
CA LEU A 141 14.27 5.23 16.92
C LEU A 141 15.20 5.11 15.71
N VAL A 142 15.79 6.23 15.29
CA VAL A 142 16.89 6.26 14.32
C VAL A 142 18.19 6.65 15.01
N ASP A 143 19.29 6.04 14.62
CA ASP A 143 20.61 6.24 15.23
C ASP A 143 21.70 6.19 14.16
N HIS A 144 22.51 7.25 14.02
CA HIS A 144 23.59 7.33 13.02
C HIS A 144 23.08 7.03 11.58
N VAL A 145 22.09 7.80 11.13
CA VAL A 145 21.44 7.58 9.82
C VAL A 145 22.03 8.47 8.73
N GLU A 146 22.41 7.87 7.60
CA GLU A 146 22.81 8.62 6.41
C GLU A 146 21.60 9.31 5.76
N ILE A 147 21.80 10.56 5.37
CA ILE A 147 20.87 11.37 4.58
C ILE A 147 21.51 11.63 3.23
N ARG A 148 20.83 11.22 2.15
CA ARG A 148 21.24 11.51 0.78
C ARG A 148 20.10 12.16 0.00
N ARG A 149 20.33 13.36 -0.52
CA ARG A 149 19.34 14.17 -1.26
C ARG A 149 18.02 14.29 -0.49
N GLY A 150 18.11 14.55 0.80
CA GLY A 150 16.96 14.69 1.71
C GLY A 150 16.27 13.38 2.11
N LEU A 151 16.78 12.21 1.68
CA LEU A 151 16.26 10.91 2.05
C LEU A 151 17.08 10.26 3.16
N PHE A 152 16.41 9.87 4.24
CA PHE A 152 16.98 9.07 5.32
C PHE A 152 17.11 7.63 4.86
N LEU A 153 18.33 7.10 4.88
CA LEU A 153 18.63 5.74 4.43
C LEU A 153 18.51 4.75 5.59
N LEU A 154 17.30 4.22 5.76
CA LEU A 154 16.97 3.33 6.87
C LEU A 154 17.43 1.89 6.58
N SER A 155 17.97 1.24 7.60
CA SER A 155 18.46 -0.12 7.58
C SER A 155 18.22 -0.78 8.95
N PRO A 156 18.35 -2.11 9.08
CA PRO A 156 18.27 -2.77 10.38
C PRO A 156 19.31 -2.26 11.40
N LYS A 157 20.40 -1.64 10.95
CA LYS A 157 21.49 -1.17 11.81
C LYS A 157 21.20 0.18 12.49
N ASN A 158 20.38 1.01 11.86
CA ASN A 158 20.13 2.39 12.29
C ASN A 158 18.66 2.68 12.56
N CYS A 159 17.80 1.66 12.58
CA CYS A 159 16.37 1.81 12.77
C CYS A 159 15.82 0.73 13.71
N GLU A 160 15.19 1.18 14.79
CA GLU A 160 14.48 0.33 15.75
C GLU A 160 13.00 0.72 15.82
N VAL A 161 12.10 -0.27 15.86
CA VAL A 161 10.66 -0.04 15.96
C VAL A 161 10.28 -0.01 17.44
N LEU A 162 9.75 1.13 17.89
CA LEU A 162 9.25 1.32 19.26
C LEU A 162 7.76 0.96 19.38
N GLY A 163 7.01 1.02 18.26
CA GLY A 163 5.61 0.65 18.18
C GLY A 163 4.66 1.83 18.40
N GLY A 164 3.46 1.55 18.93
CA GLY A 164 2.41 2.56 19.07
C GLY A 164 1.70 2.89 17.76
N TYR A 165 0.83 3.89 17.79
CA TYR A 165 0.04 4.37 16.65
C TYR A 165 -0.54 5.75 16.96
N VAL A 166 -1.08 6.45 15.95
CA VAL A 166 -1.85 7.68 16.18
C VAL A 166 -3.27 7.46 15.70
N GLN A 167 -4.24 7.61 16.61
CA GLN A 167 -5.64 7.28 16.34
C GLN A 167 -6.19 7.99 15.09
N ALA A 168 -5.93 9.30 14.95
CA ALA A 168 -6.39 10.06 13.79
C ALA A 168 -5.81 9.54 12.46
N LEU A 169 -4.52 9.16 12.43
CA LEU A 169 -3.88 8.62 11.24
C LEU A 169 -4.37 7.20 10.91
N LYS A 170 -4.66 6.39 11.94
CA LYS A 170 -5.29 5.08 11.80
C LYS A 170 -6.67 5.20 11.14
N GLU A 171 -7.49 6.11 11.64
CA GLU A 171 -8.84 6.37 11.10
C GLU A 171 -8.77 6.87 9.64
N GLU A 172 -7.83 7.77 9.35
CA GLU A 172 -7.61 8.26 7.98
C GLU A 172 -7.23 7.11 7.03
N ARG A 173 -6.34 6.20 7.45
CA ARG A 173 -5.97 5.01 6.67
C ARG A 173 -7.18 4.12 6.39
N ILE A 174 -7.96 3.81 7.42
CA ILE A 174 -9.16 2.96 7.29
C ILE A 174 -10.16 3.62 6.32
N LYS A 175 -10.35 4.94 6.42
CA LYS A 175 -11.22 5.69 5.51
C LYS A 175 -10.73 5.61 4.07
N LYS A 176 -9.42 5.81 3.82
CA LYS A 176 -8.82 5.69 2.49
C LYS A 176 -8.98 4.28 1.90
N GLN A 177 -8.76 3.24 2.71
CA GLN A 177 -8.93 1.85 2.26
C GLN A 177 -10.39 1.55 1.87
N LYS A 178 -11.36 1.99 2.67
CA LYS A 178 -12.79 1.85 2.35
C LYS A 178 -13.15 2.57 1.04
N GLN A 179 -12.64 3.80 0.85
CA GLN A 179 -12.87 4.56 -0.39
C GLN A 179 -12.28 3.85 -1.61
N GLN A 180 -11.06 3.30 -1.50
CA GLN A 180 -10.44 2.54 -2.59
C GLN A 180 -11.24 1.28 -2.94
N GLN A 181 -11.73 0.54 -1.93
CA GLN A 181 -12.56 -0.65 -2.15
C GLN A 181 -13.88 -0.30 -2.84
N GLN A 182 -14.54 0.80 -2.43
CA GLN A 182 -15.77 1.26 -3.07
C GLN A 182 -15.55 1.67 -4.53
N GLN A 183 -14.45 2.37 -4.83
CA GLN A 183 -14.10 2.74 -6.21
C GLN A 183 -13.85 1.51 -7.08
N GLN A 184 -13.15 0.50 -6.57
CA GLN A 184 -12.92 -0.77 -7.30
C GLN A 184 -14.23 -1.52 -7.57
N GLN A 185 -15.14 -1.58 -6.60
CA GLN A 185 -16.45 -2.20 -6.78
C GLN A 185 -17.31 -1.45 -7.82
N GLN A 186 -17.32 -0.12 -7.79
CA GLN A 186 -18.04 0.69 -8.78
C GLN A 186 -17.49 0.49 -10.19
N GLN A 187 -16.16 0.42 -10.37
CA GLN A 187 -15.54 0.13 -11.67
C GLN A 187 -15.93 -1.26 -12.19
N GLN A 188 -15.93 -2.28 -11.32
CA GLN A 188 -16.34 -3.64 -11.70
C GLN A 188 -17.83 -3.70 -12.10
N GLN A 189 -18.70 -3.02 -11.36
CA GLN A 189 -20.13 -2.94 -11.68
C GLN A 189 -20.41 -2.22 -13.01
N GLN A 190 -19.59 -1.22 -13.39
CA GLN A 190 -19.73 -0.54 -14.68
C GLN A 190 -19.21 -1.37 -15.86
N GLN A 191 -18.16 -2.18 -15.67
CA GLN A 191 -17.56 -2.97 -16.74
C GLN A 191 -18.32 -4.27 -17.05
N GLN A 192 -18.96 -4.90 -16.05
CA GLN A 192 -19.65 -6.18 -16.23
C GLN A 192 -20.76 -6.14 -17.30
N PRO A 193 -21.70 -5.16 -17.31
CA PRO A 193 -22.77 -5.11 -18.31
C PRO A 193 -22.23 -4.89 -19.73
N GLN A 194 -21.18 -4.08 -19.88
CA GLN A 194 -20.56 -3.81 -21.19
C GLN A 194 -19.89 -5.07 -21.75
N LEU A 195 -19.15 -5.83 -20.93
CA LEU A 195 -18.55 -7.10 -21.33
C LEU A 195 -19.61 -8.13 -21.72
N GLN A 196 -20.73 -8.18 -20.98
CA GLN A 196 -21.83 -9.10 -21.25
C GLN A 196 -22.54 -8.77 -22.56
N GLN A 197 -22.80 -7.49 -22.83
CA GLN A 197 -23.35 -7.04 -24.13
C GLN A 197 -22.39 -7.35 -25.28
N GLN A 198 -21.09 -7.14 -25.10
CA GLN A 198 -20.10 -7.43 -26.13
C GLN A 198 -20.05 -8.93 -26.46
N GLN A 199 -20.11 -9.81 -25.45
CA GLN A 199 -20.20 -11.26 -25.69
C GLN A 199 -21.48 -11.67 -26.42
N GLN A 200 -22.63 -11.10 -26.05
CA GLN A 200 -23.89 -11.38 -26.74
C GLN A 200 -23.85 -10.94 -28.21
N GLN A 201 -23.26 -9.78 -28.50
CA GLN A 201 -23.07 -9.30 -29.88
C GLN A 201 -22.15 -10.23 -30.69
N LEU A 202 -21.03 -10.68 -30.10
CA LEU A 202 -20.10 -11.62 -30.76
C LEU A 202 -20.77 -12.97 -31.05
N GLN A 203 -21.54 -13.51 -30.10
CA GLN A 203 -22.30 -14.75 -30.31
C GLN A 203 -23.35 -14.58 -31.42
N GLY A 204 -24.07 -13.45 -31.44
CA GLY A 204 -25.03 -13.14 -32.49
C GLY A 204 -24.39 -13.08 -33.89
N GLN A 205 -23.22 -12.44 -34.02
CA GLN A 205 -22.47 -12.39 -35.27
C GLN A 205 -22.01 -13.77 -35.73
N GLN A 206 -21.52 -14.62 -34.82
CA GLN A 206 -21.12 -15.99 -35.15
C GLN A 206 -22.30 -16.84 -35.62
N GLN A 207 -23.46 -16.75 -34.97
CA GLN A 207 -24.67 -17.46 -35.39
C GLN A 207 -25.14 -17.01 -36.79
N GLN A 208 -25.11 -15.69 -37.08
CA GLN A 208 -25.44 -15.19 -38.41
C GLN A 208 -24.48 -15.70 -39.48
N GLN A 209 -23.17 -15.73 -39.22
CA GLN A 209 -22.19 -16.30 -40.15
C GLN A 209 -22.42 -17.79 -40.40
N GLN A 210 -22.72 -18.58 -39.37
CA GLN A 210 -23.03 -20.00 -39.53
C GLN A 210 -24.30 -20.22 -40.36
N GLN A 211 -25.36 -19.43 -40.13
CA GLN A 211 -26.58 -19.51 -40.94
C GLN A 211 -26.33 -19.15 -42.42
N GLN A 212 -25.53 -18.11 -42.69
CA GLN A 212 -25.16 -17.76 -44.07
C GLN A 212 -24.36 -18.87 -44.76
N GLN A 213 -23.42 -19.51 -44.05
CA GLN A 213 -22.67 -20.65 -44.59
C GLN A 213 -23.58 -21.85 -44.90
N GLN A 214 -24.54 -22.17 -44.01
CA GLN A 214 -25.50 -23.25 -44.26
C GLN A 214 -26.41 -22.96 -45.46
N GLN A 215 -26.90 -21.72 -45.61
CA GLN A 215 -27.71 -21.32 -46.76
C GLN A 215 -26.92 -21.42 -48.07
N GLN A 216 -25.65 -21.01 -48.09
CA GLN A 216 -24.79 -21.16 -49.26
C GLN A 216 -24.54 -22.64 -49.62
N GLN A 217 -24.38 -23.52 -48.63
CA GLN A 217 -24.24 -24.96 -48.88
C GLN A 217 -25.52 -25.60 -49.43
N GLN A 218 -26.70 -25.17 -48.97
CA GLN A 218 -27.98 -25.67 -49.50
C GLN A 218 -28.24 -25.20 -50.94
N GLN A 219 -27.81 -23.98 -51.30
CA GLN A 219 -27.94 -23.49 -52.69
C GLN A 219 -26.95 -24.14 -53.66
N GLN A 220 -25.86 -24.73 -53.17
CA GLN A 220 -24.89 -25.47 -54.00
C GLN A 220 -25.20 -26.97 -54.14
N GLN A 221 -26.25 -27.50 -53.47
CA GLN A 221 -26.69 -28.86 -53.74
C GLN A 221 -27.33 -28.95 -55.14
N PRO A 222 -26.86 -29.86 -56.02
CA PRO A 222 -27.46 -30.00 -57.34
C PRO A 222 -28.93 -30.40 -57.19
N GLN A 223 -29.81 -29.72 -57.93
CA GLN A 223 -31.24 -30.04 -57.94
C GLN A 223 -31.44 -31.52 -58.29
N PRO A 224 -32.37 -32.24 -57.63
CA PRO A 224 -32.58 -33.68 -57.85
C PRO A 224 -32.79 -34.03 -59.33
N GLN A 225 -33.41 -33.13 -60.11
CA GLN A 225 -33.63 -33.31 -61.55
C GLN A 225 -32.33 -33.36 -62.37
N GLN A 226 -31.29 -32.58 -62.02
CA GLN A 226 -29.99 -32.64 -62.71
C GLN A 226 -29.26 -33.95 -62.39
N GLN A 227 -29.34 -34.42 -61.14
CA GLN A 227 -28.77 -35.71 -60.75
C GLN A 227 -29.47 -36.89 -61.45
N GLN A 228 -30.80 -36.83 -61.57
CA GLN A 228 -31.58 -37.82 -62.28
C GLN A 228 -31.28 -37.81 -63.79
N GLN A 229 -31.12 -36.64 -64.41
CA GLN A 229 -30.72 -36.54 -65.81
C GLN A 229 -29.31 -37.07 -66.07
N LEU A 230 -28.35 -36.80 -65.17
CA LEU A 230 -26.99 -37.35 -65.24
C LEU A 230 -26.99 -38.88 -65.10
N GLN A 231 -27.77 -39.45 -64.18
CA GLN A 231 -27.91 -40.90 -64.06
C GLN A 231 -28.57 -41.51 -65.31
N LEU A 232 -29.62 -40.90 -65.85
CA LEU A 232 -30.23 -41.35 -67.11
C LEU A 232 -29.25 -41.27 -68.29
N GLN A 233 -28.41 -40.22 -68.36
CA GLN A 233 -27.39 -40.10 -69.40
C GLN A 233 -26.32 -41.19 -69.27
N GLN A 234 -25.89 -41.51 -68.05
CA GLN A 234 -24.93 -42.58 -67.80
C GLN A 234 -25.52 -43.95 -68.16
N GLN A 235 -26.75 -44.24 -67.75
CA GLN A 235 -27.44 -45.49 -68.12
C GLN A 235 -27.61 -45.62 -69.64
N LYS A 236 -27.96 -44.54 -70.35
CA LYS A 236 -28.05 -44.53 -71.82
C LYS A 236 -26.70 -44.73 -72.50
N ARG A 237 -25.60 -44.27 -71.91
CA ARG A 237 -24.23 -44.54 -72.41
C ARG A 237 -23.84 -45.99 -72.21
N SER A 238 -24.13 -46.58 -71.05
CA SER A 238 -23.83 -47.99 -70.76
C SER A 238 -24.57 -48.94 -71.71
N GLN A 239 -25.83 -48.66 -72.03
CA GLN A 239 -26.60 -49.47 -72.98
C GLN A 239 -26.10 -49.38 -74.42
N LYS A 240 -25.47 -48.26 -74.83
CA LYS A 240 -24.83 -48.12 -76.14
C LYS A 240 -23.50 -48.87 -76.27
N PHE A 241 -22.85 -49.21 -75.16
CA PHE A 241 -21.59 -49.97 -75.16
C PHE A 241 -21.79 -51.49 -75.09
N SER A 242 -23.02 -51.98 -74.88
CA SER A 242 -23.34 -53.42 -74.83
C SER A 242 -23.96 -53.99 -76.11
N GLN A 243 -23.94 -53.26 -77.22
CA GLN A 243 -24.45 -53.72 -78.53
C GLN A 243 -23.39 -53.76 -79.65
N ASN A 244 -22.10 -53.75 -79.31
CA ASN A 244 -21.03 -54.10 -80.25
C ASN A 244 -20.30 -55.36 -79.77
#